data_AF-A0A1A9WDN6-F1
#
_entry.id   AF-A0A1A9WDN6-F1
#
_cell.length_a   1.000
_cell.length_b   1.000
_cell.length_c   1.000
_cell.angle_alpha   90.00
_cell.angle_beta   90.00
_cell.angle_gamma   90.00
#
_symmetry.space_group_name_H-M   'P 1'
#
loop_
_entity.id
_entity.type
_entity.pdbx_description
1 polymer ?
#
loop_
_entity_poly.entity_id
_entity_poly.type
_entity_poly.pdbx_seq_one_letter_code
_entity_poly.pdbx_strand_id
1 'polypeptide(L)'
;MFKLEDPNKIATKSSVGHDIKIEKEKPRNLLNVKWAHAVNCQQLLYEALNSDFDMIEADIVLGKLFNKGPDIPIMAHPPLTSSDLSLDSFLFQIKLFNKNYPKKTKGIKLDFKSIEVFEGALDILKVAIPEMTYPIWLNADIIQGPGKGVRTQPVDPKRFLAGCIQFKEAVLSIGWTTDDDPTDEGSYTADDIKAMLTVIKENKINESGHIITFPLRAAFAARSKDVLHDLIRAADITNNCTITIWSAPSDRVDTEKLKQLILSFGSQRVYLDVPIDLQNQLNLSDLRTNLCNSFRVGPCSSLLYFTLASIEI
;
A
#
# COMPACT_ATOMS: atom_id res chain seq x y z
N MET A 1 -56.19 -9.85 -39.65
CA MET A 1 -57.27 -10.56 -38.93
C MET A 1 -56.60 -11.50 -37.94
N PHE A 2 -56.83 -11.25 -36.67
CA PHE A 2 -56.19 -11.90 -35.52
C PHE A 2 -56.39 -13.42 -35.49
N LYS A 3 -55.39 -14.17 -35.02
CA LYS A 3 -55.61 -15.15 -33.95
C LYS A 3 -54.32 -15.38 -33.15
N LEU A 4 -54.45 -15.12 -31.86
CA LEU A 4 -53.51 -15.38 -30.78
C LEU A 4 -53.46 -16.88 -30.42
N GLU A 5 -52.40 -17.19 -29.69
CA GLU A 5 -51.78 -18.47 -29.30
C GLU A 5 -52.67 -19.51 -28.58
N ASP A 6 -52.16 -20.75 -28.53
CA ASP A 6 -52.40 -21.67 -27.41
C ASP A 6 -51.04 -22.13 -26.83
N PRO A 7 -50.69 -21.77 -25.58
CA PRO A 7 -49.39 -22.03 -24.97
C PRO A 7 -49.48 -23.24 -24.02
N ASN A 8 -49.04 -24.42 -24.47
CA ASN A 8 -48.56 -25.49 -23.57
C ASN A 8 -48.04 -26.69 -24.38
N LYS A 9 -46.74 -26.73 -24.65
CA LYS A 9 -46.01 -28.00 -24.84
C LYS A 9 -44.58 -27.86 -24.33
N ILE A 10 -44.41 -28.36 -23.11
CA ILE A 10 -43.15 -28.56 -22.42
C ILE A 10 -42.33 -29.58 -23.21
N ALA A 11 -41.17 -29.16 -23.73
CA ALA A 11 -40.11 -30.05 -24.18
C ALA A 11 -38.95 -29.93 -23.19
N THR A 12 -38.82 -30.91 -22.31
CA THR A 12 -37.70 -31.06 -21.39
C THR A 12 -36.43 -31.42 -22.17
N LYS A 13 -35.52 -30.45 -22.32
CA LYS A 13 -34.12 -30.74 -22.62
C LYS A 13 -33.30 -30.59 -21.35
N SER A 14 -32.75 -31.71 -20.89
CA SER A 14 -31.74 -31.79 -19.86
C SER A 14 -30.49 -31.01 -20.28
N SER A 15 -30.14 -29.97 -19.55
CA SER A 15 -28.79 -29.42 -19.55
C SER A 15 -28.15 -29.67 -18.20
N VAL A 16 -27.06 -30.43 -18.26
CA VAL A 16 -26.16 -30.78 -17.16
C VAL A 16 -25.69 -29.49 -16.48
N GLY A 17 -26.05 -29.33 -15.20
CA GLY A 17 -25.50 -28.27 -14.37
C GLY A 17 -24.02 -28.50 -14.17
N HIS A 18 -23.18 -27.65 -14.76
CA HIS A 18 -21.82 -27.46 -14.29
C HIS A 18 -21.92 -26.62 -13.01
N ASP A 19 -21.74 -27.26 -11.86
CA ASP A 19 -21.48 -26.59 -10.61
C ASP A 19 -20.16 -25.83 -10.74
N ILE A 20 -20.23 -24.55 -11.12
CA ILE A 20 -19.12 -23.62 -11.00
C ILE A 20 -18.89 -23.45 -9.50
N LYS A 21 -17.95 -24.23 -8.95
CA LYS A 21 -17.34 -23.92 -7.66
C LYS A 21 -16.70 -22.55 -7.80
N ILE A 22 -17.40 -21.52 -7.35
CA ILE A 22 -16.81 -20.23 -7.04
C ILE A 22 -15.85 -20.50 -5.87
N GLU A 23 -14.60 -20.80 -6.18
CA GLU A 23 -13.54 -20.72 -5.19
C GLU A 23 -13.56 -19.29 -4.66
N LYS A 24 -14.01 -19.12 -3.41
CA LYS A 24 -13.82 -17.85 -2.69
C LYS A 24 -12.33 -17.56 -2.72
N GLU A 25 -11.93 -16.50 -3.41
CA GLU A 25 -10.55 -16.04 -3.42
C GLU A 25 -10.05 -15.97 -1.98
N LYS A 26 -8.95 -16.66 -1.71
CA LYS A 26 -8.29 -16.57 -0.41
C LYS A 26 -7.95 -15.09 -0.16
N PRO A 27 -8.27 -14.54 1.02
CA PRO A 27 -7.97 -13.15 1.29
C PRO A 27 -6.47 -12.87 1.10
N ARG A 28 -6.13 -11.80 0.39
CA ARG A 28 -4.73 -11.47 0.08
C ARG A 28 -4.00 -11.09 1.37
N ASN A 29 -2.92 -11.81 1.67
CA ASN A 29 -2.04 -11.48 2.79
C ASN A 29 -0.98 -10.47 2.33
N LEU A 30 -1.14 -9.21 2.73
CA LEU A 30 -0.25 -8.12 2.32
C LEU A 30 1.14 -8.20 2.97
N LEU A 31 1.28 -8.91 4.11
CA LEU A 31 2.57 -9.16 4.77
C LEU A 31 3.50 -10.08 3.96
N ASN A 32 2.99 -10.72 2.90
CA ASN A 32 3.77 -11.58 2.02
C ASN A 32 4.34 -10.83 0.81
N VAL A 33 3.92 -9.58 0.57
CA VAL A 33 4.46 -8.76 -0.51
C VAL A 33 5.92 -8.43 -0.19
N LYS A 34 6.80 -8.80 -1.12
CA LYS A 34 8.25 -8.60 -1.00
C LYS A 34 8.66 -7.31 -1.69
N TRP A 35 9.48 -6.52 -1.01
CA TRP A 35 9.91 -5.20 -1.44
C TRP A 35 11.41 -5.19 -1.77
N ALA A 36 11.74 -4.71 -2.97
CA ALA A 36 13.09 -4.22 -3.26
C ALA A 36 13.12 -2.75 -2.86
N HIS A 37 13.81 -2.42 -1.78
CA HIS A 37 13.88 -1.08 -1.21
C HIS A 37 15.06 -0.28 -1.79
N ALA A 38 14.87 1.03 -1.99
CA ALA A 38 15.89 1.98 -2.43
C ALA A 38 16.63 1.57 -3.72
N VAL A 39 15.88 1.16 -4.75
CA VAL A 39 16.40 0.70 -6.05
C VAL A 39 16.84 1.89 -6.92
N ASN A 40 17.95 2.50 -6.50
CA ASN A 40 18.37 3.84 -6.90
C ASN A 40 19.46 3.88 -7.98
N CYS A 41 19.76 2.75 -8.65
CA CYS A 41 20.72 2.72 -9.74
C CYS A 41 20.45 1.54 -10.69
N GLN A 42 21.10 1.55 -11.85
CA GLN A 42 20.91 0.55 -12.90
C GLN A 42 21.24 -0.87 -12.43
N GLN A 43 22.27 -1.01 -11.60
CA GLN A 43 22.64 -2.30 -11.03
C GLN A 43 21.53 -2.85 -10.11
N LEU A 44 21.04 -2.04 -9.18
CA LEU A 44 19.97 -2.47 -8.26
C LEU A 44 18.68 -2.79 -9.01
N LEU A 45 18.34 -2.03 -10.06
CA LEU A 45 17.18 -2.33 -10.89
C LEU A 45 17.32 -3.71 -11.56
N TYR A 46 18.49 -4.00 -12.13
CA TYR A 46 18.77 -5.31 -12.71
C TYR A 46 18.61 -6.44 -11.69
N GLU A 47 19.15 -6.28 -10.48
CA GLU A 47 19.03 -7.26 -9.40
C GLU A 47 17.57 -7.46 -8.96
N ALA A 48 16.81 -6.37 -8.80
CA ALA A 48 15.41 -6.41 -8.38
C ALA A 48 14.49 -7.11 -9.42
N LEU A 49 14.72 -6.86 -10.71
CA LEU A 49 13.99 -7.51 -11.80
C LEU A 49 14.26 -9.02 -11.86
N ASN A 50 15.49 -9.46 -11.54
CA ASN A 50 15.87 -10.87 -11.55
C ASN A 50 15.57 -11.62 -10.24
N SER A 51 15.10 -10.92 -9.22
CA SER A 51 14.76 -11.48 -7.90
C SER A 51 13.28 -11.88 -7.79
N ASP A 52 12.88 -12.38 -6.62
CA ASP A 52 11.50 -12.78 -6.31
C ASP A 52 10.67 -11.67 -5.63
N PHE A 53 11.14 -10.42 -5.67
CA PHE A 53 10.40 -9.25 -5.19
C PHE A 53 9.09 -9.03 -5.98
N ASP A 54 8.06 -8.53 -5.31
CA ASP A 54 6.78 -8.18 -5.91
C ASP A 54 6.68 -6.69 -6.25
N MET A 55 7.27 -5.84 -5.39
CA MET A 55 7.28 -4.38 -5.52
C MET A 55 8.71 -3.86 -5.56
N ILE A 56 8.95 -2.88 -6.42
CA ILE A 56 10.22 -2.15 -6.51
C ILE A 56 9.96 -0.72 -6.05
N GLU A 57 10.61 -0.32 -4.97
CA GLU A 57 10.58 1.04 -4.44
C GLU A 57 11.88 1.75 -4.84
N ALA A 58 11.77 3.00 -5.27
CA ALA A 58 12.93 3.81 -5.64
C ALA A 58 12.69 5.30 -5.33
N ASP A 59 13.75 5.93 -4.86
CA ASP A 59 13.81 7.35 -4.54
C ASP A 59 14.06 8.17 -5.80
N ILE A 60 13.38 9.31 -5.89
CA ILE A 60 13.45 10.19 -7.06
C ILE A 60 13.85 11.58 -6.62
N VAL A 61 14.92 12.08 -7.22
CA VAL A 61 15.42 13.45 -7.06
C VAL A 61 15.61 14.12 -8.41
N LEU A 62 15.70 15.45 -8.40
CA LEU A 62 16.13 16.22 -9.55
C LEU A 62 17.68 16.20 -9.60
N GLY A 63 18.25 15.73 -10.70
CA GLY A 63 19.70 15.61 -10.82
C GLY A 63 20.16 15.17 -12.21
N LYS A 64 21.44 14.81 -12.33
CA LYS A 64 22.09 14.58 -13.63
C LYS A 64 22.37 13.11 -13.89
N LEU A 65 22.09 12.67 -15.11
CA LEU A 65 22.50 11.35 -15.57
C LEU A 65 24.01 11.32 -15.80
N PHE A 66 24.74 10.43 -15.12
CA PHE A 66 26.22 10.33 -15.19
C PHE A 66 26.95 11.69 -15.01
N ASN A 67 26.47 12.53 -14.09
CA ASN A 67 26.96 13.90 -13.85
C ASN A 67 26.97 14.83 -15.08
N LYS A 68 26.13 14.56 -16.09
CA LYS A 68 26.09 15.31 -17.36
C LYS A 68 24.68 15.76 -17.72
N GLY A 69 24.61 16.84 -18.51
CA GLY A 69 23.35 17.34 -19.06
C GLY A 69 22.52 18.18 -18.08
N PRO A 70 21.25 18.46 -18.44
CA PRO A 70 20.32 19.18 -17.58
C PRO A 70 19.91 18.33 -16.38
N ASP A 71 19.38 18.98 -15.35
CA ASP A 71 18.76 18.27 -14.25
C ASP A 71 17.41 17.68 -14.70
N ILE A 72 17.22 16.39 -14.48
CA ILE A 72 16.03 15.60 -14.81
C ILE A 72 15.65 14.71 -13.62
N PRO A 73 14.42 14.16 -13.56
CA PRO A 73 14.09 13.14 -12.57
C PRO A 73 14.94 11.89 -12.75
N ILE A 74 15.71 11.55 -11.71
CA ILE A 74 16.61 10.39 -11.67
C ILE A 74 16.33 9.53 -10.44
N MET A 75 16.66 8.25 -10.53
CA MET A 75 16.63 7.34 -9.38
C MET A 75 17.82 7.63 -8.49
N ALA A 76 17.63 8.28 -7.34
CA ALA A 76 18.67 8.50 -6.33
C ALA A 76 18.04 8.95 -5.00
N HIS A 77 18.72 8.66 -3.89
CA HIS A 77 18.38 9.20 -2.58
C HIS A 77 19.28 10.40 -2.23
N PRO A 78 18.75 11.51 -1.67
CA PRO A 78 19.56 12.62 -1.18
C PRO A 78 20.69 12.16 -0.22
N PRO A 79 21.85 12.83 -0.21
CA PRO A 79 22.18 14.05 -0.94
C PRO A 79 22.70 13.80 -2.37
N LEU A 80 22.57 12.58 -2.91
CA LEU A 80 23.02 12.28 -4.26
C LEU A 80 22.17 13.06 -5.28
N THR A 81 22.85 13.75 -6.19
CA THR A 81 22.24 14.51 -7.30
C THR A 81 22.67 13.97 -8.66
N SER A 82 23.18 12.75 -8.69
CA SER A 82 23.51 12.03 -9.91
C SER A 82 23.28 10.54 -9.78
N SER A 83 22.86 9.93 -10.87
CA SER A 83 22.62 8.50 -11.01
C SER A 83 22.95 8.05 -12.43
N ASP A 84 23.09 6.75 -12.62
CA ASP A 84 23.17 6.10 -13.92
C ASP A 84 21.78 5.75 -14.49
N LEU A 85 20.70 6.08 -13.76
CA LEU A 85 19.34 5.68 -14.07
C LEU A 85 18.35 6.86 -13.98
N SER A 86 17.75 7.22 -15.11
CA SER A 86 16.66 8.20 -15.16
C SER A 86 15.31 7.57 -14.83
N LEU A 87 14.32 8.39 -14.44
CA LEU A 87 12.95 7.92 -14.23
C LEU A 87 12.35 7.30 -15.48
N ASP A 88 12.52 7.93 -16.64
CA ASP A 88 12.01 7.42 -17.92
C ASP A 88 12.58 6.02 -18.23
N SER A 89 13.89 5.84 -18.06
CA SER A 89 14.55 4.55 -18.30
C SER A 89 14.12 3.48 -17.29
N PHE A 90 14.00 3.84 -16.01
CA PHE A 90 13.49 2.95 -14.97
C PHE A 90 12.10 2.41 -15.30
N LEU A 91 11.15 3.30 -15.64
CA LEU A 91 9.77 2.94 -15.99
C LEU A 91 9.73 2.09 -17.27
N PHE A 92 10.51 2.46 -18.28
CA PHE A 92 10.57 1.71 -19.54
C PHE A 92 11.08 0.27 -19.34
N GLN A 93 12.15 0.10 -18.56
CA GLN A 93 12.74 -1.22 -18.30
C GLN A 93 11.78 -2.13 -17.53
N ILE A 94 11.07 -1.60 -16.51
CA ILE A 94 10.07 -2.38 -15.76
C ILE A 94 8.88 -2.76 -16.64
N LYS A 95 8.39 -1.83 -17.46
CA LYS A 95 7.33 -2.12 -18.45
C LYS A 95 7.75 -3.24 -19.40
N LEU A 96 8.95 -3.16 -19.95
CA LEU A 96 9.46 -4.17 -20.87
C LEU A 96 9.61 -5.53 -20.17
N PHE A 97 10.12 -5.54 -18.93
CA PHE A 97 10.22 -6.76 -18.14
C PHE A 97 8.84 -7.38 -17.88
N ASN A 98 7.88 -6.61 -17.39
CA ASN A 98 6.53 -7.11 -17.07
C ASN A 98 5.79 -7.63 -18.31
N LYS A 99 6.02 -7.01 -19.47
CA LYS A 99 5.52 -7.51 -20.76
C LYS A 99 6.11 -8.86 -21.14
N ASN A 100 7.41 -9.05 -20.92
CA ASN A 100 8.12 -10.29 -21.28
C ASN A 100 7.93 -11.41 -20.26
N TYR A 101 7.65 -11.07 -19.00
CA TYR A 101 7.53 -12.01 -17.88
C TYR A 101 6.24 -11.79 -17.06
N PRO A 102 5.04 -11.98 -17.65
CA PRO A 102 3.77 -11.64 -17.00
C PRO A 102 3.45 -12.42 -15.72
N LYS A 103 4.13 -13.56 -15.49
CA LYS A 103 4.01 -14.34 -14.24
C LYS A 103 4.93 -13.84 -13.11
N LYS A 104 5.82 -12.90 -13.41
CA LYS A 104 6.79 -12.29 -12.48
C LYS A 104 6.62 -10.76 -12.42
N THR A 105 5.44 -10.27 -12.76
CA THR A 105 5.12 -8.85 -12.82
C THR A 105 5.52 -8.14 -11.53
N LYS A 106 6.22 -7.02 -11.69
CA LYS A 106 6.68 -6.14 -10.61
C LYS A 106 5.77 -4.92 -10.53
N GLY A 107 5.23 -4.62 -9.35
CA GLY A 107 4.68 -3.29 -9.10
C GLY A 107 5.79 -2.30 -8.75
N ILE A 108 5.45 -1.01 -8.75
CA ILE A 108 6.41 0.07 -8.48
C ILE A 108 5.88 1.03 -7.42
N LYS A 109 6.79 1.55 -6.61
CA LYS A 109 6.55 2.66 -5.69
C LYS A 109 7.59 3.75 -5.95
N LEU A 110 7.11 4.90 -6.40
CA LEU A 110 7.91 6.05 -6.82
C LEU A 110 7.95 7.05 -5.67
N ASP A 111 9.08 7.14 -4.97
CA ASP A 111 9.25 8.03 -3.81
C ASP A 111 9.86 9.37 -4.19
N PHE A 112 9.00 10.39 -4.31
CA PHE A 112 9.40 11.74 -4.68
C PHE A 112 9.93 12.52 -3.47
N LYS A 113 11.20 12.92 -3.53
CA LYS A 113 11.88 13.61 -2.41
C LYS A 113 11.69 15.13 -2.37
N SER A 114 11.07 15.72 -3.40
CA SER A 114 10.72 17.15 -3.44
C SER A 114 9.53 17.40 -4.38
N ILE A 115 8.91 18.57 -4.26
CA ILE A 115 7.81 18.93 -5.17
C ILE A 115 8.31 19.22 -6.59
N GLU A 116 9.52 19.78 -6.73
CA GLU A 116 10.14 20.12 -8.01
C GLU A 116 10.39 18.87 -8.84
N VAL A 117 10.87 17.77 -8.23
CA VAL A 117 11.08 16.52 -8.95
C VAL A 117 9.75 15.85 -9.35
N PHE A 118 8.72 15.93 -8.49
CA PHE A 118 7.40 15.40 -8.84
C PHE A 118 6.80 16.14 -10.03
N GLU A 119 6.83 17.47 -10.01
CA GLU A 119 6.33 18.28 -11.13
C GLU A 119 7.16 18.07 -12.41
N GLY A 120 8.48 17.97 -12.29
CA GLY A 120 9.37 17.63 -13.40
C GLY A 120 9.14 16.23 -13.98
N ALA A 121 8.51 15.34 -13.22
CA ALA A 121 8.19 13.98 -13.65
C ALA A 121 6.80 13.85 -14.30
N LEU A 122 5.90 14.83 -14.16
CA LEU A 122 4.49 14.69 -14.55
C LEU A 122 4.31 14.27 -16.02
N ASP A 123 5.09 14.81 -16.94
CA ASP A 123 4.97 14.49 -18.35
C ASP A 123 5.48 13.07 -18.67
N ILE A 124 6.52 12.61 -17.98
CA ILE A 124 6.98 11.21 -18.06
C ILE A 124 5.88 10.28 -17.53
N LEU A 125 5.29 10.59 -16.38
CA LEU A 125 4.25 9.78 -15.74
C LEU A 125 2.97 9.70 -16.59
N LYS A 126 2.53 10.80 -17.20
CA LYS A 126 1.35 10.85 -18.10
C LYS A 126 1.49 9.94 -19.30
N VAL A 127 2.72 9.75 -19.80
CA VAL A 127 2.99 8.83 -20.91
C VAL A 127 3.08 7.39 -20.41
N ALA A 128 3.81 7.17 -19.32
CA ALA A 128 4.14 5.82 -18.87
C ALA A 128 2.99 5.09 -18.16
N ILE A 129 2.31 5.75 -17.19
CA ILE A 129 1.32 5.12 -16.32
C ILE A 129 0.14 4.47 -17.09
N PRO A 130 -0.46 5.11 -18.11
CA PRO A 130 -1.57 4.51 -18.86
C PRO A 130 -1.25 3.18 -19.55
N GLU A 131 0.04 2.84 -19.73
CA GLU A 131 0.48 1.61 -20.37
C GLU A 131 0.87 0.51 -19.35
N MET A 132 0.67 0.75 -18.05
CA MET A 132 1.03 -0.15 -16.97
C MET A 132 -0.22 -0.77 -16.35
N THR A 133 -0.34 -2.10 -16.42
CA THR A 133 -1.50 -2.86 -15.89
C THR A 133 -1.21 -3.49 -14.52
N TYR A 134 -0.23 -2.97 -13.81
CA TYR A 134 0.28 -3.48 -12.54
C TYR A 134 0.34 -2.35 -11.51
N PRO A 135 0.43 -2.67 -10.20
CA PRO A 135 0.36 -1.64 -9.16
C PRO A 135 1.44 -0.57 -9.30
N ILE A 136 1.02 0.69 -9.31
CA ILE A 136 1.88 1.88 -9.30
C ILE A 136 1.51 2.71 -8.09
N TRP A 137 2.50 3.05 -7.27
CA TRP A 137 2.31 3.83 -6.07
C TRP A 137 3.07 5.15 -6.21
N LEU A 138 2.38 6.26 -5.96
CA LEU A 138 2.97 7.59 -5.89
C LEU A 138 3.23 7.91 -4.43
N ASN A 139 4.50 7.96 -4.04
CA ASN A 139 4.92 8.16 -2.66
C ASN A 139 5.53 9.54 -2.44
N ALA A 140 5.16 10.18 -1.34
CA ALA A 140 5.86 11.35 -0.83
C ALA A 140 5.55 11.53 0.66
N ASP A 141 6.51 12.07 1.39
CA ASP A 141 6.31 12.59 2.74
C ASP A 141 5.80 14.02 2.65
N ILE A 142 4.49 14.21 2.90
CA ILE A 142 3.79 15.48 2.65
C ILE A 142 3.37 16.21 3.94
N ILE A 143 3.53 15.56 5.09
CA ILE A 143 3.28 16.13 6.42
C ILE A 143 4.57 16.09 7.23
N GLN A 144 4.77 17.07 8.12
CA GLN A 144 5.85 16.99 9.11
C GLN A 144 5.52 15.91 10.13
N GLY A 145 6.43 14.95 10.32
CA GLY A 145 6.24 13.85 11.28
C GLY A 145 7.00 13.99 12.59
N PRO A 146 6.90 12.96 13.44
CA PRO A 146 7.50 12.92 14.76
C PRO A 146 9.03 12.95 14.70
N GLY A 147 9.62 13.45 15.80
CA GLY A 147 11.07 13.66 15.93
C GLY A 147 11.44 14.98 16.63
N LYS A 148 12.72 15.22 16.87
CA LYS A 148 13.30 16.47 17.38
C LYS A 148 14.55 16.92 16.59
N GLY A 149 15.03 16.13 15.65
CA GLY A 149 16.26 16.32 14.88
C GLY A 149 16.08 17.16 13.61
N VAL A 150 17.13 17.17 12.79
CA VAL A 150 17.10 17.76 11.44
C VAL A 150 16.18 16.91 10.57
N ARG A 151 15.27 17.57 9.87
CA ARG A 151 14.31 16.91 8.97
C ARG A 151 14.42 17.45 7.58
N THR A 152 14.12 16.58 6.63
CA THR A 152 13.77 16.98 5.27
C THR A 152 12.49 17.82 5.31
N GLN A 153 12.41 18.81 4.42
CA GLN A 153 11.16 19.55 4.24
C GLN A 153 10.12 18.62 3.60
N PRO A 154 8.88 18.59 4.10
CA PRO A 154 7.81 17.85 3.45
C PRO A 154 7.59 18.36 2.02
N VAL A 155 7.25 17.44 1.12
CA VAL A 155 6.77 17.77 -0.22
C VAL A 155 5.47 18.57 -0.10
N ASP A 156 5.32 19.63 -0.89
CA ASP A 156 4.11 20.48 -0.83
C ASP A 156 2.85 19.61 -1.05
N PRO A 157 1.99 19.47 -0.03
CA PRO A 157 0.88 18.52 -0.07
C PRO A 157 -0.15 18.91 -1.13
N LYS A 158 -0.40 20.21 -1.31
CA LYS A 158 -1.44 20.70 -2.23
C LYS A 158 -1.05 20.43 -3.67
N ARG A 159 0.19 20.76 -4.04
CA ARG A 159 0.70 20.56 -5.40
C ARG A 159 0.88 19.08 -5.71
N PHE A 160 1.41 18.30 -4.76
CA PHE A 160 1.58 16.86 -4.93
C PHE A 160 0.24 16.15 -5.17
N LEU A 161 -0.73 16.38 -4.29
CA LEU A 161 -2.04 15.73 -4.37
C LEU A 161 -2.84 16.20 -5.60
N ALA A 162 -2.77 17.48 -5.98
CA ALA A 162 -3.37 17.97 -7.22
C ALA A 162 -2.79 17.28 -8.46
N GLY A 163 -1.48 17.03 -8.48
CA GLY A 163 -0.84 16.27 -9.55
C GLY A 163 -1.28 14.81 -9.58
N CYS A 164 -1.37 14.17 -8.41
CA CYS A 164 -1.76 12.76 -8.27
C CYS A 164 -3.16 12.46 -8.81
N ILE A 165 -4.11 13.41 -8.74
CA ILE A 165 -5.49 13.24 -9.25
C ILE A 165 -5.54 12.86 -10.74
N GLN A 166 -4.49 13.15 -11.50
CA GLN A 166 -4.37 12.75 -12.91
C GLN A 166 -4.21 11.24 -13.10
N PHE A 167 -3.82 10.49 -12.06
CA PHE A 167 -3.44 9.07 -12.11
C PHE A 167 -4.38 8.21 -11.25
N LYS A 168 -5.66 8.15 -11.63
CA LYS A 168 -6.75 7.53 -10.83
C LYS A 168 -6.51 6.08 -10.39
N GLU A 169 -5.73 5.32 -11.14
CA GLU A 169 -5.43 3.91 -10.84
C GLU A 169 -4.22 3.74 -9.92
N ALA A 170 -3.45 4.81 -9.67
CA ALA A 170 -2.31 4.76 -8.78
C ALA A 170 -2.76 4.71 -7.30
N VAL A 171 -1.97 4.04 -6.47
CA VAL A 171 -2.11 4.09 -5.01
C VAL A 171 -1.39 5.34 -4.50
N LEU A 172 -2.05 6.12 -3.65
CA LEU A 172 -1.39 7.23 -2.96
C LEU A 172 -0.70 6.71 -1.71
N SER A 173 0.62 6.82 -1.67
CA SER A 173 1.45 6.45 -0.52
C SER A 173 1.95 7.71 0.19
N ILE A 174 1.10 8.30 1.04
CA ILE A 174 1.32 9.64 1.59
C ILE A 174 1.77 9.58 3.05
N GLY A 175 2.99 10.04 3.30
CA GLY A 175 3.70 9.85 4.55
C GLY A 175 3.97 11.13 5.32
N TRP A 176 4.82 10.96 6.33
CA TRP A 176 5.33 12.03 7.16
C TRP A 176 6.85 12.04 7.09
N THR A 177 7.46 13.21 7.00
CA THR A 177 8.92 13.32 7.14
C THR A 177 9.31 12.85 8.54
N THR A 178 10.43 12.14 8.64
CA THR A 178 10.95 11.64 9.91
C THR A 178 12.40 12.08 10.10
N ASP A 179 12.84 12.21 11.35
CA ASP A 179 14.24 12.50 11.64
C ASP A 179 15.16 11.38 11.19
N ASP A 180 16.39 11.70 10.78
CA ASP A 180 17.37 10.70 10.39
C ASP A 180 17.74 9.73 11.54
N ASP A 181 17.74 10.22 12.78
CA ASP A 181 18.01 9.43 13.99
C ASP A 181 16.76 9.35 14.90
N PRO A 182 15.88 8.35 14.68
CA PRO A 182 14.72 8.15 15.52
C PRO A 182 15.20 7.63 16.88
N THR A 183 15.39 8.55 17.82
CA THR A 183 15.62 8.19 19.23
C THR A 183 14.43 7.38 19.76
N ASP A 184 14.69 6.53 20.76
CA ASP A 184 13.75 5.53 21.31
C ASP A 184 12.44 6.12 21.94
N GLU A 185 12.22 7.43 21.88
CA GLU A 185 11.10 8.13 22.52
C GLU A 185 10.10 8.78 21.54
N GLY A 186 10.34 8.76 20.24
CA GLY A 186 9.40 9.34 19.26
C GLY A 186 8.14 8.50 19.03
N SER A 187 7.03 9.16 18.70
CA SER A 187 5.76 8.52 18.31
C SER A 187 4.93 9.49 17.47
N TYR A 188 4.18 8.99 16.50
CA TYR A 188 3.08 9.76 15.89
C TYR A 188 2.08 10.19 16.96
N THR A 189 1.57 11.41 16.82
CA THR A 189 0.66 12.09 17.74
C THR A 189 -0.71 12.32 17.11
N ALA A 190 -1.70 12.69 17.93
CA ALA A 190 -3.03 13.04 17.42
C ALA A 190 -2.98 14.25 16.46
N ASP A 191 -2.05 15.19 16.66
CA ASP A 191 -1.87 16.34 15.77
C ASP A 191 -1.30 15.92 14.41
N ASP A 192 -0.35 14.97 14.39
CA ASP A 192 0.19 14.41 13.13
C ASP A 192 -0.91 13.73 12.30
N ILE A 193 -1.80 12.99 12.96
CA ILE A 193 -2.95 12.33 12.33
C ILE A 193 -3.96 13.35 11.83
N LYS A 194 -4.29 14.35 12.65
CA LYS A 194 -5.20 15.43 12.28
C LYS A 194 -4.69 16.22 11.08
N ALA A 195 -3.40 16.50 11.01
CA ALA A 195 -2.79 17.19 9.88
C ALA A 195 -2.95 16.39 8.58
N MET A 196 -2.66 15.08 8.60
CA MET A 196 -2.86 14.20 7.45
C MET A 196 -4.31 14.16 6.98
N LEU A 197 -5.26 13.95 7.91
CA LEU A 197 -6.70 13.92 7.59
C LEU A 197 -7.19 15.27 7.03
N THR A 198 -6.65 16.38 7.54
CA THR A 198 -6.98 17.73 7.05
C THR A 198 -6.51 17.90 5.61
N VAL A 199 -5.26 17.53 5.31
CA VAL A 199 -4.71 17.62 3.95
C VAL A 199 -5.47 16.73 2.96
N ILE A 200 -5.85 15.51 3.33
CA ILE A 200 -6.70 14.64 2.51
C ILE A 200 -8.02 15.33 2.15
N LYS A 201 -8.68 15.93 3.15
CA LYS A 201 -9.98 16.60 2.98
C LYS A 201 -9.88 17.87 2.16
N GLU A 202 -8.93 18.75 2.48
CA GLU A 202 -8.77 20.05 1.80
C GLU A 202 -8.41 19.90 0.32
N ASN A 203 -7.72 18.81 -0.03
CA ASN A 203 -7.35 18.49 -1.41
C ASN A 203 -8.33 17.51 -2.08
N LYS A 204 -9.49 17.24 -1.47
CA LYS A 204 -10.57 16.40 -2.01
C LYS A 204 -10.16 14.98 -2.37
N ILE A 205 -9.13 14.45 -1.70
CA ILE A 205 -8.70 13.06 -1.91
C ILE A 205 -9.76 12.08 -1.40
N ASN A 206 -10.53 12.49 -0.39
CA ASN A 206 -11.72 11.77 0.10
C ASN A 206 -12.84 11.61 -0.95
N GLU A 207 -12.82 12.36 -2.04
CA GLU A 207 -13.79 12.27 -3.14
C GLU A 207 -13.21 11.62 -4.40
N SER A 208 -11.92 11.29 -4.37
CA SER A 208 -11.16 10.93 -5.58
C SER A 208 -11.24 9.45 -5.97
N GLY A 209 -11.64 8.58 -5.04
CA GLY A 209 -11.67 7.12 -5.23
C GLY A 209 -10.29 6.44 -5.18
N HIS A 210 -9.20 7.17 -4.92
CA HIS A 210 -7.88 6.56 -4.78
C HIS A 210 -7.83 5.60 -3.57
N ILE A 211 -7.07 4.52 -3.74
CA ILE A 211 -6.58 3.71 -2.62
C ILE A 211 -5.45 4.49 -1.95
N ILE A 212 -5.43 4.47 -0.62
CA ILE A 212 -4.40 5.15 0.16
C ILE A 212 -3.62 4.13 0.98
N THR A 213 -2.31 4.30 1.05
CA THR A 213 -1.48 3.66 2.06
C THR A 213 -0.73 4.74 2.84
N PHE A 214 -0.63 4.56 4.14
CA PHE A 214 0.18 5.43 5.00
C PHE A 214 1.51 4.73 5.30
N PRO A 215 2.64 5.19 4.70
CA PRO A 215 3.95 4.71 5.08
C PRO A 215 4.31 5.23 6.48
N LEU A 216 4.57 4.30 7.40
CA LEU A 216 4.83 4.56 8.80
C LEU A 216 6.20 3.99 9.17
N ARG A 217 7.09 4.83 9.69
CA ARG A 217 8.41 4.37 10.14
C ARG A 217 8.25 3.52 11.40
N ALA A 218 8.76 2.30 11.36
CA ALA A 218 8.60 1.27 12.37
C ALA A 218 8.95 1.75 13.79
N ALA A 219 10.05 2.51 13.92
CA ALA A 219 10.52 3.05 15.19
C ALA A 219 9.46 3.88 15.93
N PHE A 220 8.68 4.67 15.19
CA PHE A 220 7.61 5.50 15.74
C PHE A 220 6.27 4.77 15.77
N ALA A 221 5.95 4.02 14.73
CA ALA A 221 4.69 3.31 14.59
C ALA A 221 4.43 2.36 15.77
N ALA A 222 5.47 1.65 16.23
CA ALA A 222 5.41 0.73 17.36
C ALA A 222 4.78 1.37 18.62
N ARG A 223 4.94 2.68 18.82
CA ARG A 223 4.45 3.42 20.00
C ARG A 223 3.17 4.23 19.72
N SER A 224 2.55 4.07 18.57
CA SER A 224 1.45 4.94 18.09
C SER A 224 0.15 4.21 17.80
N LYS A 225 -0.07 3.04 18.41
CA LYS A 225 -1.21 2.16 18.11
C LYS A 225 -2.55 2.88 18.06
N ASP A 226 -2.92 3.59 19.12
CA ASP A 226 -4.27 4.16 19.22
C ASP A 226 -4.51 5.26 18.17
N VAL A 227 -3.56 6.19 18.02
CA VAL A 227 -3.69 7.27 17.03
C VAL A 227 -3.67 6.75 15.58
N LEU A 228 -2.92 5.68 15.30
CA LEU A 228 -2.91 5.06 13.97
C LEU A 228 -4.23 4.32 13.67
N HIS A 229 -4.87 3.73 14.69
CA HIS A 229 -6.22 3.18 14.54
C HIS A 229 -7.24 4.30 14.28
N ASP A 230 -7.10 5.45 14.92
CA ASP A 230 -7.95 6.61 14.67
C ASP A 230 -7.77 7.16 13.24
N LEU A 231 -6.53 7.23 12.74
CA LEU A 231 -6.22 7.59 11.35
C LEU A 231 -6.97 6.68 10.37
N ILE A 232 -6.76 5.36 10.50
CA ILE A 232 -7.35 4.40 9.56
C ILE A 232 -8.86 4.43 9.67
N ARG A 233 -9.44 4.45 10.88
CA ARG A 233 -10.90 4.51 11.05
C ARG A 233 -11.51 5.76 10.39
N ALA A 234 -10.83 6.90 10.46
CA ALA A 234 -11.31 8.13 9.86
C ALA A 234 -11.17 8.14 8.33
N ALA A 235 -10.02 7.71 7.81
CA ALA A 235 -9.75 7.69 6.37
C ALA A 235 -10.52 6.58 5.62
N ASP A 236 -10.74 5.43 6.26
CA ASP A 236 -11.48 4.29 5.67
C ASP A 236 -12.95 4.60 5.36
N ILE A 237 -13.50 5.68 5.93
CA ILE A 237 -14.87 6.13 5.63
C ILE A 237 -15.00 6.49 4.15
N THR A 238 -13.95 7.03 3.55
CA THR A 238 -13.99 7.62 2.20
C THR A 238 -13.07 6.93 1.20
N ASN A 239 -12.02 6.26 1.66
CA ASN A 239 -11.04 5.61 0.80
C ASN A 239 -10.74 4.21 1.33
N ASN A 240 -10.30 3.30 0.46
CA ASN A 240 -9.74 2.04 0.95
C ASN A 240 -8.32 2.30 1.45
N CYS A 241 -8.08 2.14 2.76
CA CYS A 241 -6.78 2.43 3.36
C CYS A 241 -6.03 1.19 3.86
N THR A 242 -4.71 1.25 3.67
CA THR A 242 -3.73 0.32 4.24
C THR A 242 -2.63 1.09 4.97
N ILE A 243 -1.77 0.39 5.69
CA ILE A 243 -0.53 0.93 6.21
C ILE A 243 0.65 0.19 5.59
N THR A 244 1.75 0.90 5.37
CA THR A 244 3.04 0.31 4.99
C THR A 244 4.02 0.59 6.11
N ILE A 245 4.44 -0.44 6.83
CA ILE A 245 5.46 -0.29 7.86
C ILE A 245 6.82 -0.40 7.20
N TRP A 246 7.63 0.65 7.31
CA TRP A 246 8.98 0.69 6.75
C TRP A 246 10.03 0.95 7.83
N SER A 247 11.28 0.55 7.60
CA SER A 247 12.36 0.80 8.55
C SER A 247 13.72 0.90 7.87
N ALA A 248 14.55 1.84 8.30
CA ALA A 248 15.96 1.84 7.92
C ALA A 248 16.72 0.74 8.69
N PRO A 249 17.82 0.15 8.16
CA PRO A 249 18.63 -0.83 8.88
C PRO A 249 19.17 -0.35 10.24
N SER A 250 19.34 0.97 10.39
CA SER A 250 19.83 1.61 11.62
C SER A 250 18.75 1.89 12.65
N ASP A 251 17.47 1.72 12.31
CA ASP A 251 16.37 2.05 13.21
C ASP A 251 16.35 1.14 14.44
N ARG A 252 16.09 1.75 15.60
CA ARG A 252 15.78 1.02 16.82
C ARG A 252 14.27 0.84 16.94
N VAL A 253 13.84 -0.41 16.96
CA VAL A 253 12.41 -0.76 16.90
C VAL A 253 12.06 -1.63 18.11
N ASP A 254 11.02 -1.20 18.84
CA ASP A 254 10.36 -2.03 19.85
C ASP A 254 9.55 -3.12 19.14
N THR A 255 10.18 -4.27 18.92
CA THR A 255 9.65 -5.36 18.09
C THR A 255 8.37 -5.96 18.65
N GLU A 256 8.24 -6.03 19.98
CA GLU A 256 7.04 -6.56 20.64
C GLU A 256 5.85 -5.62 20.41
N LYS A 257 6.02 -4.31 20.62
CA LYS A 257 4.93 -3.37 20.34
C LYS A 257 4.62 -3.27 18.85
N LEU A 258 5.63 -3.33 17.98
CA LEU A 258 5.41 -3.35 16.54
C LEU A 258 4.61 -4.59 16.11
N LYS A 259 4.94 -5.76 16.66
CA LYS A 259 4.18 -6.99 16.42
C LYS A 259 2.72 -6.85 16.87
N GLN A 260 2.48 -6.28 18.05
CA GLN A 260 1.13 -6.01 18.55
C GLN A 260 0.36 -5.03 17.67
N LEU A 261 1.03 -4.01 17.13
CA LEU A 261 0.44 -3.08 16.15
C LEU A 261 0.01 -3.83 14.89
N ILE A 262 0.91 -4.60 14.27
CA ILE A 262 0.64 -5.37 13.05
C ILE A 262 -0.52 -6.34 13.26
N LEU A 263 -0.52 -7.07 14.37
CA LEU A 263 -1.60 -7.99 14.74
C LEU A 263 -2.94 -7.27 14.87
N SER A 264 -2.95 -6.04 15.39
CA SER A 264 -4.18 -5.28 15.59
C SER A 264 -4.82 -4.75 14.30
N PHE A 265 -4.03 -4.54 13.23
CA PHE A 265 -4.55 -4.20 11.90
C PHE A 265 -4.88 -5.43 11.05
N GLY A 266 -4.18 -6.53 11.29
CA GLY A 266 -4.34 -7.78 10.56
C GLY A 266 -3.59 -7.81 9.23
N SER A 267 -3.41 -9.03 8.70
CA SER A 267 -2.53 -9.30 7.56
C SER A 267 -3.03 -8.78 6.21
N GLN A 268 -4.28 -8.34 6.12
CA GLN A 268 -4.90 -7.80 4.91
C GLN A 268 -4.77 -6.27 4.79
N ARG A 269 -4.16 -5.60 5.78
CA ARG A 269 -4.05 -4.13 5.81
C ARG A 269 -2.62 -3.61 5.97
N VAL A 270 -1.67 -4.51 6.18
CA VAL A 270 -0.28 -4.14 6.49
C VAL A 270 0.65 -4.66 5.41
N TYR A 271 1.31 -3.74 4.72
CA TYR A 271 2.53 -4.04 3.97
C TYR A 271 3.74 -3.88 4.90
N LEU A 272 4.77 -4.69 4.67
CA LEU A 272 5.97 -4.72 5.50
C LEU A 272 7.22 -4.59 4.62
N ASP A 273 7.78 -3.38 4.59
CA ASP A 273 9.01 -3.01 3.87
C ASP A 273 10.14 -2.76 4.88
N VAL A 274 10.63 -3.83 5.50
CA VAL A 274 11.63 -3.74 6.58
C VAL A 274 12.82 -4.67 6.31
N PRO A 275 14.01 -4.36 6.88
CA PRO A 275 15.18 -5.22 6.77
C PRO A 275 14.87 -6.65 7.23
N ILE A 276 15.54 -7.62 6.61
CA ILE A 276 15.32 -9.05 6.88
C ILE A 276 15.50 -9.41 8.37
N ASP A 277 16.45 -8.76 9.04
CA ASP A 277 16.70 -8.98 10.47
C ASP A 277 15.51 -8.56 11.34
N LEU A 278 14.90 -7.41 11.04
CA LEU A 278 13.69 -6.96 11.74
C LEU A 278 12.50 -7.87 11.39
N GLN A 279 12.37 -8.27 10.13
CA GLN A 279 11.32 -9.20 9.70
C GLN A 279 11.41 -10.54 10.46
N ASN A 280 12.63 -11.06 10.64
CA ASN A 280 12.88 -12.30 11.39
C ASN A 280 12.54 -12.15 12.88
N GLN A 281 12.89 -11.01 13.49
CA GLN A 281 12.58 -10.73 14.90
C GLN A 281 11.07 -10.63 15.17
N LEU A 282 10.29 -10.08 14.24
CA LEU A 282 8.84 -9.97 14.39
C LEU A 282 8.14 -11.34 14.45
N ASN A 283 8.74 -12.36 13.84
CA ASN A 283 8.25 -13.74 13.81
C ASN A 283 6.73 -13.82 13.58
N LEU A 284 6.27 -13.33 12.42
CA LEU A 284 4.86 -13.22 12.05
C LEU A 284 4.34 -14.48 11.32
N SER A 285 4.98 -15.65 11.52
CA SER A 285 4.66 -16.92 10.87
C SER A 285 3.18 -17.28 10.98
N ASP A 286 2.58 -17.03 12.15
CA ASP A 286 1.17 -17.34 12.41
C ASP A 286 0.23 -16.49 11.54
N LEU A 287 0.53 -15.20 11.34
CA LEU A 287 -0.24 -14.32 10.45
C LEU A 287 -0.03 -14.63 8.97
N ARG A 288 1.13 -15.18 8.60
CA ARG A 288 1.43 -15.61 7.22
C ARG A 288 0.69 -16.89 6.84
N THR A 289 0.29 -17.71 7.83
CA THR A 289 -0.28 -19.05 7.64
C THR A 289 -1.78 -19.15 8.00
N ASN A 290 -2.29 -18.31 8.91
CA ASN A 290 -3.65 -18.42 9.48
C ASN A 290 -4.78 -17.84 8.61
N LEU A 291 -4.95 -18.37 7.39
CA LEU A 291 -6.20 -18.24 6.62
C LEU A 291 -6.94 -19.57 6.44
N CYS A 292 -6.45 -20.67 7.01
CA CYS A 292 -7.05 -22.00 6.81
C CYS A 292 -7.89 -22.55 7.97
N ASN A 293 -7.97 -21.91 9.15
CA ASN A 293 -8.62 -22.53 10.33
C ASN A 293 -9.83 -21.79 10.95
N SER A 294 -10.31 -20.68 10.39
CA SER A 294 -11.52 -20.00 10.91
C SER A 294 -12.82 -20.44 10.23
N PHE A 295 -13.07 -21.75 10.10
CA PHE A 295 -14.42 -22.28 9.87
C PHE A 295 -14.56 -23.61 10.62
N ARG A 296 -14.71 -23.53 11.95
CA ARG A 296 -15.46 -24.53 12.70
C ARG A 296 -16.61 -23.80 13.38
N VAL A 297 -17.72 -23.70 12.65
CA VAL A 297 -19.02 -23.42 13.23
C VAL A 297 -19.37 -24.63 14.09
N GLY A 298 -19.30 -24.47 15.41
CA GLY A 298 -19.91 -25.43 16.33
C GLY A 298 -21.44 -25.37 16.21
N PRO A 299 -22.17 -26.47 16.43
CA PRO A 299 -23.62 -26.48 16.26
C PRO A 299 -24.26 -25.61 17.34
N CYS A 300 -24.91 -24.52 16.92
CA CYS A 300 -25.78 -23.73 17.78
C CYS A 300 -27.09 -24.50 17.94
N SER A 301 -27.24 -25.19 19.07
CA SER A 301 -28.49 -25.82 19.48
C SER A 301 -29.54 -24.76 19.77
N SER A 302 -30.61 -24.76 18.99
CA SER A 302 -31.81 -23.95 19.18
C SER A 302 -32.50 -24.33 20.50
N LEU A 303 -32.54 -23.44 21.49
CA LEU A 303 -33.51 -23.52 22.57
C LEU A 303 -34.85 -22.93 22.10
N LEU A 304 -35.79 -23.81 21.81
CA LEU A 304 -37.22 -23.53 21.77
C LEU A 304 -37.71 -23.27 23.20
N TYR A 305 -38.17 -22.05 23.48
CA TYR A 305 -38.97 -21.77 24.66
C TYR A 305 -40.42 -22.21 24.39
N PHE A 306 -40.87 -23.26 25.08
CA PHE A 306 -42.28 -23.55 25.32
C PHE A 306 -42.56 -23.30 26.80
N THR A 307 -43.35 -22.27 27.11
CA THR A 307 -43.99 -22.12 28.42
C THR A 307 -45.31 -22.89 28.41
N LEU A 308 -45.35 -24.02 29.11
CA LEU A 308 -46.60 -24.69 29.50
C LEU A 308 -47.00 -24.20 30.88
N ALA A 309 -48.18 -23.56 30.94
CA ALA A 309 -48.93 -23.39 32.17
C ALA A 309 -49.48 -24.76 32.59
N SER A 310 -49.33 -25.12 33.86
CA SER A 310 -50.15 -26.14 34.50
C SER A 310 -50.34 -25.80 35.98
N ILE A 311 -51.61 -25.81 36.33
CA ILE A 311 -52.25 -25.59 37.62
C ILE A 311 -52.17 -26.88 38.43
N GLU A 312 -52.04 -26.77 39.75
CA GLU A 312 -52.58 -27.61 40.85
C GLU A 312 -51.87 -27.12 42.13
N ILE A 313 -52.49 -26.70 43.22
CA ILE A 313 -53.74 -27.06 43.92
C ILE A 313 -54.46 -25.80 44.39
#